data_AF-A0A3B0WE29-F1
#
_entry.id   AF-A0A3B0WE29-F1
#
_cell.length_a   1.000
_cell.length_b   1.000
_cell.length_c   1.000
_cell.angle_alpha   90.00
_cell.angle_beta   90.00
_cell.angle_gamma   90.00
#
_symmetry.space_group_name_H-M   'P 1'
#
loop_
_entity.id
_entity.type
_entity.pdbx_description
1 polymer ?
#
loop_
_entity_poly.entity_id
_entity_poly.type
_entity_poly.pdbx_seq_one_letter_code
_entity_poly.pdbx_strand_id
1 'polypeptide(L)'
;MKQTSAIVYLSILATGLSFLASCTAIEVLAPPVDSLFISEANISATEASRLRKGRDIYLEFCTRCHNAKQVDKISEQNWEKHIPKVLKKTQLNSDEIISLKAYLKTAGPINQSLIKKRKQQKK
;
A
#
# COMPACT_ATOMS: atom_id res chain seq x y z
N MET A 1 36.46 -31.89 37.34
CA MET A 1 35.12 -32.13 36.75
C MET A 1 34.36 -30.81 36.83
N LYS A 2 34.51 -29.93 35.82
CA LYS A 2 33.49 -29.58 34.80
C LYS A 2 32.15 -29.19 35.43
N GLN A 3 31.82 -27.90 35.50
CA GLN A 3 30.46 -27.32 35.37
C GLN A 3 30.51 -25.78 35.51
N THR A 4 30.92 -25.04 34.47
CA THR A 4 30.72 -23.57 34.42
C THR A 4 30.18 -23.06 33.08
N SER A 5 29.90 -23.96 32.12
CA SER A 5 29.48 -23.55 30.78
C SER A 5 27.97 -23.32 30.63
N ALA A 6 27.13 -23.77 31.57
CA ALA A 6 25.67 -23.73 31.39
C ALA A 6 25.03 -22.35 31.66
N ILE A 7 25.67 -21.51 32.49
CA ILE A 7 25.06 -20.24 32.93
C ILE A 7 25.20 -19.15 31.84
N VAL A 8 26.24 -19.22 31.02
CA VAL A 8 26.46 -18.25 29.93
C VAL A 8 25.44 -18.43 28.79
N TYR A 9 24.98 -19.65 28.53
CA TYR A 9 23.96 -19.91 27.49
C TYR A 9 22.56 -19.41 27.85
N LEU A 10 22.26 -19.26 29.15
CA LEU A 10 20.94 -18.80 29.62
C LEU A 10 20.72 -17.30 29.44
N SER A 11 21.78 -16.52 29.18
CA SER A 11 21.68 -15.07 28.97
C SER A 11 21.56 -14.67 27.49
N ILE A 12 21.80 -15.59 26.54
CA ILE A 12 21.83 -15.28 25.10
C ILE A 12 20.45 -15.52 24.43
N LEU A 13 19.54 -16.22 25.08
CA LEU A 13 18.21 -16.55 24.52
C LEU A 13 17.14 -15.46 24.69
N ALA A 14 17.40 -14.37 25.42
CA ALA A 14 16.39 -13.38 25.77
C ALA A 14 16.32 -12.13 24.85
N THR A 15 17.27 -11.96 23.91
CA THR A 15 17.42 -10.69 23.15
C THR A 15 17.05 -10.81 21.66
N GLY A 16 16.13 -11.71 21.31
CA GLY A 16 15.85 -12.07 19.91
C GLY A 16 14.40 -11.92 19.43
N LEU A 17 13.52 -11.19 20.12
CA LEU A 17 12.08 -11.24 19.82
C LEU A 17 11.34 -9.89 19.86
N SER A 18 11.77 -8.86 19.13
CA SER A 18 11.03 -7.57 19.14
C SER A 18 11.02 -6.74 17.84
N PHE A 19 11.08 -7.33 16.65
CA PHE A 19 10.97 -6.56 15.39
C PHE A 19 10.06 -7.21 14.33
N LEU A 20 8.78 -7.44 14.63
CA LEU A 20 7.81 -7.96 13.64
C LEU A 20 6.56 -7.11 13.39
N ALA A 21 6.48 -5.87 13.89
CA ALA A 21 5.23 -5.10 13.76
C ALA A 21 5.45 -3.66 13.27
N SER A 22 5.60 -3.46 11.95
CA SER A 22 5.45 -2.11 11.34
C SER A 22 5.04 -2.10 9.85
N CYS A 23 4.47 -3.17 9.29
CA CYS A 23 4.03 -3.16 7.89
C CYS A 23 2.67 -2.45 7.64
N THR A 24 1.91 -2.12 8.70
CA THR A 24 0.56 -1.55 8.59
C THR A 24 0.54 -0.10 8.09
N ALA A 25 1.60 0.68 8.32
CA ALA A 25 1.65 2.08 7.91
C ALA A 25 1.55 2.27 6.38
N ILE A 26 2.15 1.34 5.61
CA ILE A 26 2.16 1.40 4.14
C ILE A 26 0.79 1.06 3.56
N GLU A 27 0.10 0.06 4.13
CA GLU A 27 -1.24 -0.35 3.68
C GLU A 27 -2.30 0.71 3.98
N VAL A 28 -2.14 1.44 5.09
CA VAL A 28 -3.00 2.59 5.42
C VAL A 28 -2.80 3.73 4.43
N LEU A 29 -1.56 3.98 4.01
CA LEU A 29 -1.25 5.03 3.04
C LEU A 29 -1.76 4.68 1.63
N ALA A 30 -1.49 3.45 1.19
CA ALA A 30 -1.83 2.94 -0.13
C ALA A 30 -2.40 1.51 0.01
N PRO A 31 -3.74 1.36 -0.04
CA PRO A 31 -4.37 0.05 0.07
C PRO A 31 -3.83 -0.96 -0.94
N PRO A 32 -3.63 -2.23 -0.55
CA PRO A 32 -3.08 -3.25 -1.43
C PRO A 32 -4.06 -3.66 -2.55
N VAL A 33 -3.49 -4.12 -3.68
CA VAL A 33 -4.22 -4.73 -4.80
C VAL A 33 -4.04 -6.25 -4.72
N ASP A 34 -4.65 -6.83 -3.68
CA ASP A 34 -4.61 -8.28 -3.38
C ASP A 34 -5.73 -9.05 -4.11
N SER A 35 -5.77 -10.37 -3.93
CA SER A 35 -6.78 -11.23 -4.58
C SER A 35 -8.22 -10.89 -4.15
N LEU A 36 -8.41 -10.46 -2.90
CA LEU A 36 -9.73 -10.03 -2.40
C LEU A 36 -10.17 -8.74 -3.09
N PHE A 37 -9.27 -7.75 -3.21
CA PHE A 37 -9.50 -6.52 -3.93
C PHE A 37 -9.92 -6.79 -5.38
N ILE A 38 -9.17 -7.66 -6.06
CA ILE A 38 -9.41 -8.01 -7.48
C ILE A 38 -10.75 -8.72 -7.65
N SER A 39 -11.03 -9.72 -6.81
CA SER A 39 -12.30 -10.45 -6.85
C SER A 39 -13.49 -9.54 -6.55
N GLU A 40 -13.37 -8.67 -5.54
CA GLU A 40 -14.48 -7.85 -5.09
C GLU A 40 -14.80 -6.70 -6.05
N ALA A 41 -13.78 -6.14 -6.68
CA ALA A 41 -13.94 -5.09 -7.67
C ALA A 41 -14.14 -5.64 -9.11
N ASN A 42 -14.23 -6.96 -9.30
CA ASN A 42 -14.40 -7.63 -10.61
C ASN A 42 -13.35 -7.17 -11.64
N ILE A 43 -12.09 -7.15 -11.21
CA ILE A 43 -10.97 -6.61 -12.00
C ILE A 43 -10.31 -7.77 -12.76
N SER A 44 -10.02 -7.58 -14.05
CA SER A 44 -9.28 -8.58 -14.83
C SER A 44 -7.81 -8.67 -14.41
N ALA A 45 -7.12 -9.76 -14.79
CA ALA A 45 -5.70 -9.93 -14.46
C ALA A 45 -4.80 -8.81 -15.03
N THR A 46 -5.11 -8.30 -16.22
CA THR A 46 -4.37 -7.21 -16.87
C THR A 46 -4.59 -5.88 -16.15
N GLU A 47 -5.83 -5.59 -15.75
CA GLU A 47 -6.15 -4.42 -14.93
C GLU A 47 -5.51 -4.51 -13.55
N ALA A 48 -5.52 -5.68 -12.91
CA ALA A 48 -4.87 -5.89 -11.63
C ALA A 48 -3.37 -5.60 -11.69
N SER A 49 -2.69 -6.03 -12.76
CA SER A 49 -1.28 -5.71 -13.00
C SER A 49 -1.05 -4.20 -13.11
N ARG A 50 -1.91 -3.49 -13.87
CA ARG A 50 -1.86 -2.03 -14.01
C ARG A 50 -2.06 -1.31 -12.67
N LEU A 51 -3.00 -1.77 -11.85
CA LEU A 51 -3.29 -1.18 -10.54
C LEU A 51 -2.15 -1.41 -9.54
N ARG A 52 -1.51 -2.58 -9.56
CA ARG A 52 -0.30 -2.83 -8.77
C ARG A 52 0.83 -1.88 -9.17
N LYS A 53 1.10 -1.75 -10.47
CA LYS A 53 2.07 -0.76 -10.97
C LYS A 53 1.72 0.66 -10.51
N GLY A 54 0.45 1.05 -10.56
CA GLY A 54 0.00 2.35 -10.09
C GLY A 54 0.21 2.57 -8.59
N ARG A 55 -0.02 1.54 -7.77
CA ARG A 55 0.25 1.56 -6.33
C ARG A 55 1.73 1.75 -6.04
N ASP A 56 2.58 1.02 -6.75
CA ASP A 56 4.03 1.08 -6.56
C ASP A 56 4.56 2.48 -6.92
N ILE A 57 4.09 3.05 -8.05
CA ILE A 57 4.39 4.44 -8.42
C ILE A 57 3.94 5.41 -7.34
N TYR A 58 2.74 5.24 -6.78
CA TYR A 58 2.25 6.12 -5.72
C TYR A 58 3.17 6.07 -4.49
N LEU A 59 3.53 4.88 -4.03
CA LEU A 59 4.40 4.69 -2.86
C LEU A 59 5.82 5.20 -3.10
N GLU A 60 6.34 5.04 -4.32
CA GLU A 60 7.70 5.39 -4.67
C GLU A 60 7.87 6.87 -5.04
N PHE A 61 6.94 7.46 -5.78
CA PHE A 61 7.08 8.82 -6.33
C PHE A 61 6.33 9.87 -5.51
N CYS A 62 5.14 9.57 -4.98
CA CYS A 62 4.35 10.58 -4.26
C CYS A 62 4.86 10.87 -2.85
N THR A 63 5.82 10.08 -2.35
CA THR A 63 6.46 10.24 -1.04
C THR A 63 7.82 10.96 -1.10
N ARG A 64 8.38 11.20 -2.31
CA ARG A 64 9.74 11.74 -2.47
C ARG A 64 9.87 13.21 -2.09
N CYS A 65 8.83 14.00 -2.34
CA CYS A 65 8.90 15.47 -2.19
C CYS A 65 8.25 15.96 -0.90
N HIS A 66 7.29 15.21 -0.36
CA HIS A 66 6.58 15.49 0.89
C HIS A 66 5.84 14.22 1.34
N ASN A 67 5.28 14.24 2.54
CA ASN A 67 4.42 13.16 3.02
C ASN A 67 3.24 12.96 2.05
N ALA A 68 3.03 11.73 1.60
CA ALA A 68 1.91 11.38 0.75
C ALA A 68 0.61 11.33 1.58
N LYS A 69 -0.53 11.64 0.95
CA LYS A 69 -1.85 11.60 1.59
C LYS A 69 -2.54 10.27 1.33
N GLN A 70 -3.07 9.62 2.38
CA GLN A 70 -3.84 8.38 2.28
C GLN A 70 -4.82 8.41 1.08
N VAL A 71 -4.71 7.41 0.21
CA VAL A 71 -5.45 7.38 -1.06
C VAL A 71 -6.97 7.39 -0.83
N ASP A 72 -7.43 6.69 0.22
CA ASP A 72 -8.84 6.57 0.57
C ASP A 72 -9.43 7.82 1.28
N LYS A 73 -8.62 8.85 1.55
CA LYS A 73 -9.06 10.12 2.16
C LYS A 73 -9.30 11.24 1.15
N ILE A 74 -8.91 11.05 -0.10
CA ILE A 74 -9.01 12.06 -1.14
C ILE A 74 -10.03 11.59 -2.18
N SER A 75 -11.04 12.42 -2.45
CA SER A 75 -12.04 12.13 -3.48
C SER A 75 -11.43 12.12 -4.89
N GLU A 76 -12.07 11.41 -5.81
CA GLU A 76 -11.66 11.36 -7.23
C GLU A 76 -11.53 12.78 -7.81
N GLN A 77 -12.54 13.64 -7.57
CA GLN A 77 -12.54 15.05 -8.01
C GLN A 77 -11.34 15.85 -7.47
N ASN A 78 -10.97 15.63 -6.20
CA ASN A 78 -9.80 16.28 -5.63
C ASN A 78 -8.51 15.76 -6.24
N TRP A 79 -8.41 14.44 -6.51
CA TRP A 79 -7.27 13.88 -7.22
C TRP A 79 -7.15 14.45 -8.64
N GLU A 80 -8.24 14.53 -9.39
CA GLU A 80 -8.26 15.11 -10.74
C GLU A 80 -7.78 16.57 -10.78
N LYS A 81 -8.10 17.35 -9.75
CA LYS A 81 -7.65 18.75 -9.63
C LYS A 81 -6.16 18.87 -9.28
N HIS A 82 -5.63 17.97 -8.46
CA HIS A 82 -4.28 18.10 -7.89
C HIS A 82 -3.19 17.33 -8.64
N ILE A 83 -3.48 16.09 -9.07
CA ILE A 83 -2.51 15.20 -9.71
C ILE A 83 -1.86 15.82 -10.95
N PRO A 84 -2.59 16.46 -11.89
CA PRO A 84 -1.96 17.03 -13.08
C PRO A 84 -0.88 18.07 -12.76
N LYS A 85 -1.01 18.82 -11.66
CA LYS A 85 -0.02 19.83 -11.25
C LYS A 85 1.25 19.18 -10.69
N VAL A 86 1.11 18.08 -9.95
CA VAL A 86 2.24 17.35 -9.37
C VAL A 86 2.97 16.57 -10.46
N LEU A 87 2.24 15.90 -11.35
CA LEU A 87 2.82 15.08 -12.42
C LEU A 87 3.70 15.88 -13.39
N LYS A 88 3.37 17.16 -13.63
CA LYS A 88 4.23 18.07 -14.41
C LYS A 88 5.64 18.26 -13.83
N LYS A 89 5.83 17.93 -12.55
CA LYS A 89 7.11 18.02 -11.84
C LYS A 89 7.78 16.66 -11.64
N THR A 90 7.20 15.60 -12.17
CA THR A 90 7.74 14.23 -12.10
C THR A 90 8.30 13.81 -13.45
N GLN A 91 9.22 12.84 -13.44
CA GLN A 91 9.76 12.23 -14.66
C GLN A 91 8.95 10.99 -15.11
N LEU A 92 7.71 10.86 -14.64
CA LEU A 92 6.85 9.73 -15.00
C LEU A 92 6.45 9.81 -16.47
N ASN A 93 6.55 8.69 -17.18
CA ASN A 93 6.09 8.57 -18.56
C ASN A 93 4.55 8.41 -18.62
N SER A 94 4.00 8.45 -19.84
CA SER A 94 2.55 8.37 -20.06
C SER A 94 1.91 7.11 -19.47
N ASP A 95 2.54 5.95 -19.60
CA ASP A 95 2.00 4.67 -19.11
C ASP A 95 2.00 4.60 -17.58
N GLU A 96 3.02 5.16 -16.95
CA GLU A 96 3.11 5.30 -15.50
C GLU A 96 2.03 6.23 -14.96
N ILE A 97 1.83 7.38 -15.63
CA ILE A 97 0.77 8.32 -15.29
C ILE A 97 -0.60 7.66 -15.39
N ILE A 98 -0.85 6.88 -16.45
CA ILE A 98 -2.11 6.15 -16.63
C ILE A 98 -2.28 5.12 -15.51
N SER A 99 -1.23 4.36 -15.19
CA SER A 99 -1.26 3.34 -14.14
C SER A 99 -1.55 3.95 -12.77
N LEU A 100 -0.87 5.05 -12.42
CA LEU A 100 -1.09 5.79 -11.19
C LEU A 100 -2.53 6.32 -11.10
N LYS A 101 -3.04 6.98 -12.14
CA LYS A 101 -4.41 7.49 -12.15
C LYS A 101 -5.45 6.38 -12.01
N ALA A 102 -5.26 5.25 -12.69
CA ALA A 102 -6.12 4.09 -12.55
C ALA A 102 -6.15 3.60 -11.10
N TYR A 103 -4.98 3.49 -10.46
CA TYR A 103 -4.91 3.12 -9.05
C TYR A 103 -5.63 4.11 -8.14
N LEU A 104 -5.40 5.41 -8.27
CA LEU A 104 -6.03 6.44 -7.42
C LEU A 104 -7.56 6.45 -7.54
N LYS A 105 -8.08 6.22 -8.74
CA LYS A 105 -9.52 6.09 -8.98
C LYS A 105 -10.09 4.84 -8.33
N THR A 106 -9.46 3.69 -8.54
CA THR A 106 -9.98 2.41 -8.05
C THR A 106 -9.78 2.25 -6.53
N ALA A 107 -8.71 2.80 -5.95
CA ALA A 107 -8.43 2.71 -4.52
C ALA A 107 -9.02 3.89 -3.70
N GLY A 108 -9.72 4.82 -4.34
CA GLY A 108 -10.35 5.96 -3.68
C GLY A 108 -11.45 5.58 -2.67
N PRO A 109 -11.96 6.55 -1.89
CA PRO A 109 -12.85 6.35 -0.75
C PRO A 109 -14.09 5.49 -1.04
N ILE A 110 -14.74 5.72 -2.18
CA ILE A 110 -15.98 5.04 -2.56
C ILE A 110 -15.72 3.53 -2.71
N ASN A 111 -14.74 3.18 -3.53
CA ASN A 111 -14.40 1.79 -3.82
C ASN A 111 -13.82 1.07 -2.59
N GLN A 112 -13.00 1.76 -1.78
CA GLN A 112 -12.50 1.21 -0.52
C GLN A 112 -13.62 0.91 0.48
N SER A 113 -14.64 1.78 0.58
CA SER A 113 -15.78 1.53 1.47
C SER A 113 -16.59 0.29 1.05
N LEU A 114 -16.74 0.05 -0.26
CA LEU A 114 -17.42 -1.12 -0.79
C LEU A 114 -16.64 -2.41 -0.49
N ILE A 115 -15.33 -2.40 -0.75
CA ILE A 115 -14.46 -3.55 -0.48
C ILE A 115 -14.45 -3.91 1.02
N LYS A 116 -14.35 -2.91 1.90
CA LYS A 116 -14.42 -3.11 3.35
C LYS A 116 -15.75 -3.72 3.80
N LYS A 117 -16.88 -3.22 3.29
CA LYS A 117 -18.22 -3.75 3.60
C LYS A 117 -18.39 -5.20 3.17
N ARG A 118 -17.98 -5.55 1.95
CA ARG A 118 -18.10 -6.94 1.46
C ARG A 118 -17.15 -7.91 2.17
N LYS A 119 -15.95 -7.48 2.57
CA LYS A 119 -15.03 -8.28 3.40
C LYS A 119 -15.63 -8.63 4.78
N GLN A 120 -16.43 -7.74 5.35
CA GLN A 120 -17.12 -7.97 6.63
C GLN A 120 -18.33 -8.92 6.50
N GLN A 121 -18.98 -8.97 5.33
CA GLN A 121 -20.13 -9.85 5.07
C GLN A 121 -19.76 -11.31 4.78
N LYS A 122 -18.48 -11.59 4.49
CA LYS A 122 -17.94 -12.93 4.20
C LYS A 122 -17.22 -13.58 5.39
N LYS A 123 -17.21 -12.92 6.55
CA LYS A 123 -16.68 -13.43 7.82
C LYS A 123 -17.83 -13.87 8.71
#